data_AF-A0A847MVU1-F1
#
_entry.id   AF-A0A847MVU1-F1
#
_cell.length_a   1.000
_cell.length_b   1.000
_cell.length_c   1.000
_cell.angle_alpha   90.00
_cell.angle_beta   90.00
_cell.angle_gamma   90.00
#
_symmetry.space_group_name_H-M   'P 1'
#
loop_
_entity.id
_entity.type
_entity.pdbx_description
1 polymer ?
#
loop_
_entity_poly.entity_id
_entity_poly.type
_entity_poly.pdbx_seq_one_letter_code
_entity_poly.pdbx_strand_id
1 'polypeptide(L)'
;MPLTRLQHHLGMALRSKVAGENPTARAARVWGAPGPRWFSPGDPIWRVHSDASMFPGGIRSLLLQSLHPLALAGVEDHSDYRNDPWTRVNNTSFFIAQTTYGTIENAEKLISVINTIHERIVGTAPDGRTYAATDPDLLQWVHVAEIETFLTCYQAFSPTPLTADEADRYVAQTAHVARLLGVID
;
A
#
# COMPACT_ATOMS: atom_id res chain seq x y z
N MET A 1 27.27 10.34 19.04
CA MET A 1 26.00 9.68 19.45
C MET A 1 26.12 8.19 19.18
N PRO A 2 25.67 7.29 20.07
CA PRO A 2 25.63 5.87 19.77
C PRO A 2 24.65 5.61 18.62
N LEU A 3 25.05 4.79 17.63
CA LEU A 3 24.28 4.50 16.41
C LEU A 3 22.80 4.15 16.69
N THR A 4 22.53 3.40 17.75
CA THR A 4 21.18 3.00 18.17
C THR A 4 20.26 4.18 18.47
N ARG A 5 20.78 5.26 19.08
CA ARG A 5 19.97 6.46 19.36
C ARG A 5 19.63 7.22 18.07
N LEU A 6 20.56 7.28 17.13
CA LEU A 6 20.33 7.91 15.83
C LEU A 6 19.31 7.11 15.01
N GLN A 7 19.44 5.78 14.96
CA GLN A 7 18.49 4.88 14.31
C GLN A 7 17.09 5.02 14.88
N HIS A 8 16.96 5.04 16.22
CA HIS A 8 15.68 5.22 16.87
C HIS A 8 15.04 6.58 16.53
N HIS A 9 15.83 7.66 16.56
CA HIS A 9 15.35 9.00 16.25
C HIS A 9 14.87 9.12 14.80
N LEU A 10 15.67 8.61 13.85
CA LEU A 10 15.30 8.58 12.43
C LEU A 10 14.03 7.73 12.20
N GLY A 11 13.94 6.56 12.84
CA GLY A 11 12.75 5.71 12.76
C GLY A 11 11.49 6.39 13.28
N MET A 12 11.59 7.14 14.38
CA MET A 12 10.46 7.90 14.93
C MET A 12 10.05 9.07 14.04
N ALA A 13 11.01 9.83 13.52
CA ALA A 13 10.75 10.92 12.59
C ALA A 13 10.04 10.41 11.33
N LEU A 14 10.50 9.27 10.80
CA LEU A 14 9.91 8.65 9.63
C LEU A 14 8.48 8.14 9.90
N ARG A 15 8.27 7.43 11.01
CA ARG A 15 6.92 6.96 11.40
C ARG A 15 5.93 8.11 11.55
N SER A 16 6.36 9.21 12.15
CA SER A 16 5.54 10.42 12.29
C SER A 16 5.11 10.97 10.92
N LYS A 17 6.03 11.03 9.96
CA LYS A 17 5.74 11.45 8.59
C LYS A 17 4.81 10.49 7.87
N VAL A 18 4.96 9.17 8.06
CA VAL A 18 4.12 8.13 7.42
C VAL A 18 2.70 8.07 8.02
N ALA A 19 2.54 8.35 9.31
CA ALA A 19 1.23 8.36 9.95
C ALA A 19 0.33 9.51 9.46
N GLY A 20 0.93 10.65 9.07
CA GLY A 20 0.24 11.79 8.49
C GLY A 20 -0.65 12.54 9.48
N GLU A 21 -1.65 13.25 8.95
CA GLU A 21 -2.61 14.00 9.74
C GLU A 21 -3.57 13.09 10.54
N ASN A 22 -3.95 13.54 11.74
CA ASN A 22 -4.86 12.83 12.67
C ASN A 22 -4.50 11.35 12.91
N PRO A 23 -3.24 11.03 13.26
CA PRO A 23 -2.76 9.66 13.38
C PRO A 23 -3.54 8.85 14.44
N THR A 24 -3.95 9.51 15.53
CA THR A 24 -4.76 8.90 16.59
C THR A 24 -6.13 8.45 16.09
N ALA A 25 -6.82 9.28 15.31
CA ALA A 25 -8.15 8.95 14.81
C ALA A 25 -8.09 7.83 13.77
N ARG A 26 -7.08 7.85 12.89
CA ARG A 26 -6.81 6.77 11.92
C ARG A 26 -6.47 5.46 12.63
N ALA A 27 -5.58 5.49 13.63
CA ALA A 27 -5.24 4.31 14.43
C ALA A 27 -6.46 3.73 15.15
N ALA A 28 -7.33 4.59 15.72
CA ALA A 28 -8.56 4.14 16.38
C ALA A 28 -9.51 3.42 15.40
N ARG A 29 -9.62 3.86 14.14
CA ARG A 29 -10.44 3.19 13.11
C ARG A 29 -9.87 1.84 12.69
N VAL A 30 -8.55 1.74 12.57
CA VAL A 30 -7.88 0.51 12.16
C VAL A 30 -7.91 -0.52 13.29
N TRP A 31 -7.42 -0.15 14.48
CA TRP A 31 -7.16 -1.08 15.59
C TRP A 31 -8.29 -1.14 16.62
N GLY A 32 -8.98 -0.02 16.86
CA GLY A 32 -9.94 0.13 17.96
C GLY A 32 -11.40 -0.17 17.60
N ALA A 33 -11.74 -0.23 16.31
CA ALA A 33 -13.10 -0.55 15.88
C ALA A 33 -13.44 -2.03 16.18
N PRO A 34 -14.59 -2.33 16.83
CA PRO A 34 -15.06 -3.69 17.02
C PRO A 34 -15.60 -4.26 15.71
N GLY A 35 -15.39 -5.56 15.47
CA GLY A 35 -15.92 -6.25 14.30
C GLY A 35 -14.98 -7.30 13.73
N PRO A 36 -15.46 -8.12 12.79
CA PRO A 36 -14.64 -9.12 12.11
C PRO A 36 -13.57 -8.47 11.24
N ARG A 37 -12.46 -9.19 11.01
CA ARG A 37 -11.31 -8.78 10.17
C ARG A 37 -11.01 -9.90 9.18
N TRP A 38 -10.53 -9.57 7.98
CA TRP A 38 -10.12 -10.60 7.00
C TRP A 38 -8.88 -11.37 7.46
N PHE A 39 -7.99 -10.69 8.17
CA PHE A 39 -6.68 -11.21 8.56
C PHE A 39 -6.46 -11.04 10.07
N SER A 40 -5.56 -11.85 10.59
CA SER A 40 -5.25 -12.02 12.00
C SER A 40 -3.73 -11.96 12.23
N PRO A 41 -3.26 -11.81 13.48
CA PRO A 41 -1.82 -11.76 13.80
C PRO A 41 -1.01 -12.98 13.34
N GLY A 42 -1.65 -14.12 13.11
CA GLY A 42 -0.98 -15.34 12.61
C GLY A 42 -0.82 -15.37 11.08
N ASP A 43 -1.38 -14.41 10.36
CA ASP A 43 -1.34 -14.37 8.90
C ASP A 43 -0.03 -13.76 8.36
N PRO A 44 0.51 -14.28 7.25
CA PRO A 44 1.69 -13.70 6.59
C PRO A 44 1.54 -12.21 6.24
N ILE A 45 0.36 -11.78 5.76
CA ILE A 45 0.10 -10.37 5.44
C ILE A 45 0.27 -9.44 6.66
N TRP A 46 -0.10 -9.89 7.86
CA TRP A 46 0.15 -9.13 9.09
C TRP A 46 1.64 -9.01 9.40
N ARG A 47 2.40 -10.10 9.22
CA ARG A 47 3.85 -10.11 9.44
C ARG A 47 4.58 -9.18 8.47
N VAL A 48 4.27 -9.26 7.18
CA VAL A 48 4.91 -8.44 6.14
C VAL A 48 4.58 -6.96 6.34
N HIS A 49 3.29 -6.62 6.49
CA HIS A 49 2.87 -5.21 6.56
C HIS A 49 3.21 -4.51 7.88
N SER A 50 3.68 -5.23 8.90
CA SER A 50 4.08 -4.65 10.19
C SER A 50 5.60 -4.48 10.33
N ASP A 51 6.36 -5.04 9.40
CA ASP A 51 7.82 -5.03 9.41
C ASP A 51 8.39 -3.72 8.87
N ALA A 52 9.57 -3.32 9.36
CA ALA A 52 10.23 -2.09 8.93
C ALA A 52 10.67 -2.13 7.45
N SER A 53 10.82 -3.33 6.87
CA SER A 53 11.11 -3.56 5.45
C SER A 53 10.03 -3.01 4.50
N MET A 54 8.82 -2.75 5.00
CA MET A 54 7.78 -2.02 4.25
C MET A 54 8.25 -0.65 3.76
N PHE A 55 9.19 -0.01 4.46
CA PHE A 55 9.68 1.30 4.05
C PHE A 55 10.55 1.25 2.78
N PRO A 56 11.68 0.50 2.72
CA PRO A 56 12.39 0.31 1.47
C PRO A 56 11.52 -0.37 0.39
N GLY A 57 10.59 -1.26 0.77
CA GLY A 57 9.61 -1.85 -0.13
C GLY A 57 8.72 -0.80 -0.79
N GLY A 58 8.20 0.15 -0.01
CA GLY A 58 7.40 1.28 -0.53
C GLY A 58 8.17 2.12 -1.52
N ILE A 59 9.43 2.48 -1.24
CA ILE A 59 10.27 3.24 -2.18
C ILE A 59 10.47 2.45 -3.47
N ARG A 60 10.78 1.15 -3.38
CA ARG A 60 10.97 0.28 -4.56
C ARG A 60 9.67 0.16 -5.37
N SER A 61 8.53 0.01 -4.70
CA SER A 61 7.19 0.00 -5.31
C SER A 61 6.95 1.21 -6.19
N LEU A 62 7.24 2.42 -5.69
CA LEU A 62 7.06 3.66 -6.46
C LEU A 62 7.88 3.66 -7.75
N LEU A 63 9.14 3.25 -7.66
CA LEU A 63 10.04 3.19 -8.81
C LEU A 63 9.58 2.15 -9.82
N LEU A 64 9.16 0.97 -9.35
CA LEU A 64 8.70 -0.11 -10.22
C LEU A 64 7.38 0.23 -10.91
N GLN A 65 6.40 0.77 -10.17
CA GLN A 65 5.12 1.21 -10.73
C GLN A 65 5.31 2.25 -11.85
N SER A 66 6.27 3.16 -11.67
CA SER A 66 6.59 4.23 -12.63
C SER A 66 7.16 3.73 -13.97
N LEU A 67 7.53 2.45 -14.08
CA LEU A 67 7.98 1.87 -15.35
C LEU A 67 6.81 1.63 -16.33
N HIS A 68 5.56 1.65 -15.87
CA HIS A 68 4.42 1.60 -16.77
C HIS A 68 3.97 3.02 -17.16
N PRO A 69 4.07 3.41 -18.45
CA PRO A 69 3.88 4.79 -18.88
C PRO A 69 2.48 5.35 -18.56
N LEU A 70 1.44 4.52 -18.66
CA LEU A 70 0.07 4.96 -18.34
C LEU A 70 -0.17 5.09 -16.82
N ALA A 71 0.49 4.27 -16.01
CA ALA A 71 0.40 4.39 -14.55
C ALA A 71 1.13 5.65 -14.08
N LEU A 72 2.30 5.93 -14.66
CA LEU A 72 3.04 7.16 -14.41
C LEU A 72 2.24 8.41 -14.84
N ALA A 73 1.62 8.38 -16.02
CA ALA A 73 0.77 9.48 -16.49
C ALA A 73 -0.40 9.76 -15.52
N GLY A 74 -1.10 8.71 -15.06
CA GLY A 74 -2.16 8.87 -14.07
C GLY A 74 -1.68 9.47 -12.74
N VAL A 75 -0.47 9.10 -12.28
CA VAL A 75 0.13 9.71 -11.08
C VAL A 75 0.53 11.17 -11.33
N GLU A 76 1.11 11.48 -12.48
CA GLU A 76 1.54 12.84 -12.84
C GLU A 76 0.36 13.81 -12.96
N ASP A 77 -0.73 13.38 -13.58
CA ASP A 77 -1.89 14.22 -13.83
C ASP A 77 -2.76 14.42 -12.57
N HIS A 78 -2.76 13.44 -11.65
CA HIS A 78 -3.72 13.40 -10.53
C HIS A 78 -3.07 13.39 -9.14
N SER A 79 -1.74 13.55 -9.02
CA SER A 79 -1.06 13.64 -7.73
C SER A 79 -0.09 14.81 -7.64
N ASP A 80 -0.22 15.61 -6.58
CA ASP A 80 0.76 16.64 -6.22
C ASP A 80 2.00 16.06 -5.51
N TYR A 81 2.48 14.89 -5.94
CA TYR A 81 3.56 14.17 -5.26
C TYR A 81 4.89 14.94 -5.26
N ARG A 82 5.06 15.91 -6.15
CA ARG A 82 6.27 16.74 -6.26
C ARG A 82 6.34 17.77 -5.13
N ASN A 83 5.21 18.37 -4.74
CA ASN A 83 5.16 19.37 -3.69
C ASN A 83 4.74 18.77 -2.34
N ASP A 84 3.89 17.74 -2.36
CA ASP A 84 3.42 17.01 -1.17
C ASP A 84 3.45 15.48 -1.34
N PRO A 85 4.66 14.87 -1.32
CA PRO A 85 4.81 13.42 -1.39
C PRO A 85 4.22 12.72 -0.15
N TRP A 86 4.13 13.42 0.99
CA TRP A 86 3.73 12.82 2.26
C TRP A 86 2.25 12.50 2.27
N THR A 87 1.39 13.36 1.74
CA THR A 87 -0.05 13.07 1.63
C THR A 87 -0.31 11.77 0.85
N ARG A 88 0.41 11.56 -0.26
CA ARG A 88 0.28 10.31 -1.05
C ARG A 88 0.73 9.09 -0.25
N VAL A 89 1.88 9.19 0.44
CA VAL A 89 2.38 8.12 1.32
C VAL A 89 1.41 7.83 2.45
N ASN A 90 0.81 8.85 3.07
CA ASN A 90 -0.13 8.71 4.18
C ASN A 90 -1.42 8.03 3.75
N ASN A 91 -1.97 8.41 2.60
CA ASN A 91 -3.21 7.81 2.09
C ASN A 91 -3.01 6.33 1.72
N THR A 92 -1.90 6.01 1.07
CA THR A 92 -1.53 4.62 0.73
C THR A 92 -1.29 3.79 1.99
N SER A 93 -0.53 4.34 2.95
CA SER A 93 -0.24 3.65 4.22
C SER A 93 -1.51 3.42 5.04
N PHE A 94 -2.43 4.40 5.07
CA PHE A 94 -3.73 4.23 5.72
C PHE A 94 -4.59 3.19 5.01
N PHE A 95 -4.59 3.17 3.67
CA PHE A 95 -5.28 2.16 2.88
C PHE A 95 -4.78 0.75 3.22
N ILE A 96 -3.47 0.50 3.14
CA ILE A 96 -2.85 -0.78 3.48
C ILE A 96 -3.19 -1.17 4.93
N ALA A 97 -3.08 -0.23 5.87
CA ALA A 97 -3.38 -0.52 7.27
C ALA A 97 -4.86 -0.86 7.49
N GLN A 98 -5.78 -0.14 6.86
CA GLN A 98 -7.22 -0.37 6.99
C GLN A 98 -7.65 -1.70 6.35
N THR A 99 -7.08 -2.07 5.20
CA THR A 99 -7.41 -3.32 4.51
C THR A 99 -6.72 -4.55 5.11
N THR A 100 -5.58 -4.37 5.78
CA THR A 100 -4.86 -5.47 6.45
C THR A 100 -5.34 -5.70 7.87
N TYR A 101 -5.43 -4.62 8.66
CA TYR A 101 -5.65 -4.70 10.09
C TYR A 101 -7.05 -4.29 10.50
N GLY A 102 -7.78 -3.56 9.65
CA GLY A 102 -9.09 -2.99 9.94
C GLY A 102 -10.23 -4.00 9.95
N THR A 103 -11.42 -3.55 10.36
CA THR A 103 -12.63 -4.36 10.27
C THR A 103 -13.06 -4.48 8.82
N ILE A 104 -13.73 -5.58 8.47
CA ILE A 104 -14.25 -5.83 7.11
C ILE A 104 -15.09 -4.64 6.64
N GLU A 105 -16.04 -4.18 7.48
CA GLU A 105 -16.91 -3.03 7.18
C GLU A 105 -16.11 -1.76 6.83
N ASN A 106 -15.10 -1.40 7.63
CA ASN A 106 -14.32 -0.20 7.38
C ASN A 106 -13.40 -0.35 6.16
N ALA A 107 -12.89 -1.56 5.90
CA ALA A 107 -12.08 -1.84 4.73
C ALA A 107 -12.93 -1.75 3.44
N GLU A 108 -14.10 -2.40 3.40
CA GLU A 108 -15.02 -2.34 2.25
C GLU A 108 -15.51 -0.91 1.99
N LYS A 109 -15.83 -0.16 3.05
CA LYS A 109 -16.19 1.26 2.91
C LYS A 109 -15.07 2.09 2.29
N LEU A 110 -13.82 1.88 2.73
CA LEU A 110 -12.69 2.60 2.17
C LEU A 110 -12.44 2.20 0.72
N ILE A 111 -12.52 0.91 0.39
CA ILE A 111 -12.39 0.41 -0.98
C ILE A 111 -13.46 1.02 -1.89
N SER A 112 -14.72 1.09 -1.47
CA SER A 112 -15.79 1.73 -2.22
C SER A 112 -15.51 3.21 -2.51
N VAL A 113 -14.95 3.94 -1.54
CA VAL A 113 -14.51 5.33 -1.74
C VAL A 113 -13.39 5.41 -2.78
N ILE A 114 -12.39 4.53 -2.69
CA ILE A 114 -11.28 4.49 -3.66
C ILE A 114 -11.77 4.15 -5.07
N ASN A 115 -12.66 3.16 -5.21
CA ASN A 115 -13.26 2.83 -6.51
C ASN A 115 -13.99 4.03 -7.12
N THR A 116 -14.78 4.76 -6.31
CA THR A 116 -15.47 5.99 -6.74
C THR A 116 -14.49 7.09 -7.19
N ILE A 117 -13.31 7.17 -6.55
CA ILE A 117 -12.25 8.10 -6.95
C ILE A 117 -11.62 7.66 -8.27
N HIS A 118 -11.29 6.37 -8.40
CA HIS A 118 -10.66 5.80 -9.59
C HIS A 118 -11.53 5.94 -10.83
N GLU A 119 -12.86 5.85 -10.71
CA GLU A 119 -13.81 6.11 -11.80
C GLU A 119 -13.64 7.50 -12.46
N ARG A 120 -13.07 8.46 -11.73
CA ARG A 120 -12.87 9.85 -12.19
C ARG A 120 -11.45 10.11 -12.67
N ILE A 121 -10.53 9.17 -12.48
CA ILE A 121 -9.13 9.29 -12.88
C ILE A 121 -9.01 8.69 -14.27
N VAL A 122 -9.16 9.56 -15.26
CA VAL A 122 -9.05 9.24 -16.69
C VAL A 122 -8.26 10.34 -17.38
N GLY A 123 -7.50 9.99 -18.41
CA GLY A 123 -6.70 10.96 -19.12
C GLY A 123 -6.09 10.43 -20.41
N THR A 124 -5.16 11.19 -20.97
CA THR A 124 -4.41 10.84 -22.19
C THR A 124 -2.93 11.09 -21.93
N ALA A 125 -2.13 10.05 -22.07
CA ALA A 125 -0.68 10.12 -21.87
C ALA A 125 0.01 10.93 -22.99
N PRO A 126 1.24 11.41 -22.79
CA PRO A 126 1.98 12.20 -23.79
C PRO A 126 2.17 11.51 -25.15
N ASP A 127 2.09 10.18 -25.19
CA ASP A 127 2.18 9.38 -26.42
C ASP A 127 0.82 9.18 -27.13
N GLY A 128 -0.25 9.81 -26.63
CA GLY A 128 -1.58 9.80 -27.23
C GLY A 128 -2.50 8.66 -26.77
N ARG A 129 -2.01 7.71 -25.95
CA ARG A 129 -2.85 6.64 -25.40
C ARG A 129 -3.73 7.15 -24.27
N THR A 130 -4.99 6.71 -24.23
CA THR A 130 -5.88 6.98 -23.10
C THR A 130 -5.56 6.06 -21.93
N TYR A 131 -5.78 6.52 -20.70
CA TYR A 131 -5.71 5.69 -19.50
C TYR A 131 -6.95 5.90 -18.62
N ALA A 132 -7.28 4.89 -17.83
CA ALA A 132 -8.26 4.96 -16.76
C ALA A 132 -7.70 4.23 -15.54
N ALA A 133 -7.84 4.79 -14.33
CA ALA A 133 -7.40 4.10 -13.11
C ALA A 133 -8.25 2.86 -12.78
N THR A 134 -9.37 2.67 -13.47
CA THR A 134 -10.22 1.49 -13.42
C THR A 134 -9.84 0.41 -14.44
N ASP A 135 -8.82 0.66 -15.27
CA ASP A 135 -8.30 -0.34 -16.21
C ASP A 135 -7.74 -1.54 -15.40
N PRO A 136 -8.27 -2.76 -15.60
CA PRO A 136 -7.87 -3.93 -14.83
C PRO A 136 -6.39 -4.29 -15.03
N ASP A 137 -5.81 -4.04 -16.20
CA ASP A 137 -4.40 -4.33 -16.48
C ASP A 137 -3.49 -3.34 -15.73
N LEU A 138 -3.90 -2.06 -15.67
CA LEU A 138 -3.16 -1.05 -14.90
C LEU A 138 -3.28 -1.30 -13.40
N LEU A 139 -4.45 -1.68 -12.91
CA LEU A 139 -4.66 -2.06 -11.52
C LEU A 139 -3.81 -3.29 -11.16
N GLN A 140 -3.77 -4.30 -12.04
CA GLN A 140 -2.95 -5.49 -11.86
C GLN A 140 -1.46 -5.13 -11.80
N TRP A 141 -0.99 -4.30 -12.73
CA TRP A 141 0.40 -3.83 -12.74
C TRP A 141 0.79 -3.15 -11.42
N VAL A 142 -0.02 -2.18 -11.00
CA VAL A 142 0.24 -1.42 -9.75
C VAL A 142 0.24 -2.34 -8.54
N HIS A 143 -0.73 -3.26 -8.48
CA HIS A 143 -0.84 -4.23 -7.39
C HIS A 143 0.36 -5.19 -7.34
N VAL A 144 0.69 -5.84 -8.45
CA VAL A 144 1.80 -6.81 -8.53
C VAL A 144 3.14 -6.13 -8.20
N ALA A 145 3.38 -4.93 -8.73
CA ALA A 145 4.57 -4.16 -8.41
C ALA A 145 4.65 -3.85 -6.89
N GLU A 146 3.52 -3.52 -6.26
CA GLU A 146 3.46 -3.28 -4.83
C GLU A 146 3.77 -4.54 -4.01
N ILE A 147 3.03 -5.62 -4.23
CA ILE A 147 3.16 -6.83 -3.40
C ILE A 147 4.49 -7.55 -3.61
N GLU A 148 5.04 -7.54 -4.84
CA GLU A 148 6.34 -8.12 -5.13
C GLU A 148 7.42 -7.35 -4.37
N THR A 149 7.34 -6.02 -4.31
CA THR A 149 8.34 -5.21 -3.60
C THR A 149 8.27 -5.37 -2.09
N PHE A 150 7.07 -5.43 -1.52
CA PHE A 150 6.90 -5.69 -0.09
C PHE A 150 7.41 -7.07 0.29
N LEU A 151 7.04 -8.11 -0.46
CA LEU A 151 7.51 -9.47 -0.20
C LEU A 151 9.03 -9.58 -0.39
N THR A 152 9.58 -9.05 -1.47
CA THR A 152 11.03 -9.07 -1.73
C THR A 152 11.81 -8.37 -0.63
N CYS A 153 11.37 -7.19 -0.17
CA CYS A 153 12.03 -6.51 0.93
C CYS A 153 11.88 -7.25 2.26
N TYR A 154 10.72 -7.86 2.53
CA TYR A 154 10.53 -8.67 3.73
C TYR A 154 11.46 -9.89 3.74
N GLN A 155 11.54 -10.63 2.63
CA GLN A 155 12.43 -11.80 2.51
C GLN A 155 13.91 -11.41 2.64
N ALA A 156 14.29 -10.21 2.18
CA ALA A 156 15.67 -9.75 2.23
C ALA A 156 16.11 -9.21 3.60
N PHE A 157 15.20 -8.58 4.35
CA PHE A 157 15.55 -7.79 5.54
C PHE A 157 14.94 -8.28 6.84
N SER A 158 13.88 -9.10 6.80
CA SER A 158 13.28 -9.62 8.02
C SER A 158 14.18 -10.71 8.63
N PRO A 159 14.39 -10.73 9.96
CA PRO A 159 15.10 -11.82 10.63
C PRO A 159 14.33 -13.15 10.57
N THR A 160 13.03 -13.10 10.23
CA THR A 160 12.14 -14.24 10.13
C THR A 160 11.43 -14.27 8.77
N PRO A 161 12.16 -14.59 7.68
CA PRO A 161 11.58 -14.67 6.34
C PRO A 161 10.41 -15.67 6.29
N LEU A 162 9.52 -15.46 5.32
CA LEU A 162 8.41 -16.38 5.06
C LEU A 162 8.91 -17.66 4.39
N THR A 163 8.28 -18.80 4.71
CA THR A 163 8.42 -20.00 3.87
C THR A 163 7.78 -19.78 2.50
N ALA A 164 8.01 -20.69 1.55
CA ALA A 164 7.37 -20.63 0.23
C ALA A 164 5.83 -20.64 0.35
N ASP A 165 5.28 -21.55 1.15
CA ASP A 165 3.82 -21.64 1.36
C ASP A 165 3.26 -20.37 2.05
N GLU A 166 4.01 -19.78 2.97
CA GLU A 166 3.63 -18.51 3.60
C GLU A 166 3.67 -17.34 2.61
N ALA A 167 4.63 -17.33 1.69
CA ALA A 167 4.73 -16.34 0.62
C ALA A 167 3.58 -16.47 -0.38
N ASP A 168 3.22 -17.69 -0.79
CA ASP A 168 2.05 -17.93 -1.65
C ASP A 168 0.75 -17.48 -0.95
N ARG A 169 0.63 -17.77 0.35
CA ARG A 169 -0.49 -17.29 1.16
C ARG A 169 -0.50 -15.76 1.28
N TYR A 170 0.65 -15.11 1.42
CA TYR A 170 0.74 -13.64 1.40
C TYR A 170 0.18 -13.08 0.10
N VAL A 171 0.62 -13.61 -1.06
CA VAL A 171 0.13 -13.20 -2.38
C VAL A 171 -1.39 -13.39 -2.48
N ALA A 172 -1.91 -14.56 -2.09
CA ALA A 172 -3.34 -14.85 -2.10
C ALA A 172 -4.16 -13.89 -1.19
N GLN A 173 -3.61 -13.54 -0.03
CA GLN A 173 -4.22 -12.57 0.90
C GLN A 173 -4.26 -11.17 0.31
N THR A 174 -3.19 -10.71 -0.32
CA THR A 174 -3.15 -9.41 -0.98
C THR A 174 -4.07 -9.34 -2.20
N ALA A 175 -4.21 -10.44 -2.95
CA ALA A 175 -5.10 -10.54 -4.10
C ALA A 175 -6.59 -10.39 -3.72
N HIS A 176 -6.97 -10.70 -2.48
CA HIS A 176 -8.33 -10.44 -1.98
C HIS A 176 -8.70 -8.96 -2.10
N VAL A 177 -7.80 -8.08 -1.66
CA VAL A 177 -8.01 -6.62 -1.75
C VAL A 177 -7.95 -6.15 -3.21
N ALA A 178 -7.05 -6.72 -4.01
CA ALA A 178 -6.91 -6.39 -5.42
C ALA A 178 -8.19 -6.65 -6.22
N ARG A 179 -8.83 -7.82 -6.01
CA ARG A 179 -10.09 -8.16 -6.66
C ARG A 179 -11.21 -7.18 -6.30
N LEU A 180 -11.26 -6.70 -5.06
CA LEU A 180 -12.24 -5.69 -4.63
C LEU A 180 -11.99 -4.31 -5.25
N LEU A 181 -10.76 -4.04 -5.69
CA LEU A 181 -10.39 -2.83 -6.45
C LEU A 181 -10.61 -2.97 -7.96
N GLY A 182 -10.95 -4.16 -8.46
CA GLY A 182 -11.21 -4.41 -9.88
C GLY A 182 -10.10 -5.11 -10.65
N VAL A 183 -9.06 -5.64 -9.98
CA VAL A 183 -8.10 -6.54 -10.63
C VAL A 183 -8.80 -7.84 -11.03
N ILE A 184 -8.60 -8.25 -12.28
CA ILE A 184 -9.14 -9.48 -12.85
C ILE A 184 -8.03 -10.54 -12.89
N ASP A 185 -8.37 -11.78 -12.56
CA ASP A 185 -7.49 -12.95 -12.64
C ASP A 185 -7.30 -13.40 -14.11
#